data_AF-A0A1Y0MSC8-F1
#
_entry.id   AF-A0A1Y0MSC8-F1
#
_cell.length_a   1.000
_cell.length_b   1.000
_cell.length_c   1.000
_cell.angle_alpha   90.00
_cell.angle_beta   90.00
_cell.angle_gamma   90.00
#
_symmetry.space_group_name_H-M   'P 1'
#
loop_
_entity.id
_entity.type
_entity.pdbx_description
1 polymer ?
#
loop_
_entity_poly.entity_id
_entity_poly.type
_entity_poly.pdbx_seq_one_letter_code
_entity_poly.pdbx_strand_id
1 'polypeptide(L)'
;MNKWLITLIFVCIGTLAYAQSYRKDSLQIKVYTVINYQGSHPQKIDVTKVFCDYCNEQQIEVIKKRAWSMTYDQRYAPENRIEEGERRLALFIRIAKKDFSKLDNEEGRSR
;
A
#
# COMPACT_ATOMS: atom_id res chain seq x y z
N MET A 1 -12.52 -35.55 -37.13
CA MET A 1 -12.27 -34.26 -36.43
C MET A 1 -11.20 -33.50 -37.20
N ASN A 2 -11.60 -32.46 -37.94
CA ASN A 2 -10.68 -31.73 -38.82
C ASN A 2 -9.63 -31.01 -37.96
N LYS A 3 -8.35 -31.41 -38.09
CA LYS A 3 -7.21 -30.80 -37.39
C LYS A 3 -7.19 -29.27 -37.55
N TRP A 4 -7.62 -28.77 -38.71
CA TRP A 4 -7.76 -27.34 -39.00
C TRP A 4 -8.81 -26.61 -38.14
N LEU A 5 -9.87 -27.30 -37.70
CA LEU A 5 -10.92 -26.70 -36.87
C LEU A 5 -10.42 -26.43 -35.44
N ILE A 6 -9.52 -27.27 -34.93
CA ILE A 6 -8.93 -27.13 -33.59
C ILE A 6 -7.93 -25.98 -33.56
N THR A 7 -7.17 -25.79 -34.65
CA THR A 7 -6.20 -24.69 -34.76
C THR A 7 -6.88 -23.32 -34.81
N LEU A 8 -8.06 -23.24 -35.44
CA LEU A 8 -8.81 -21.99 -35.59
C LEU A 8 -9.46 -21.54 -34.26
N ILE A 9 -9.91 -22.49 -33.44
CA ILE A 9 -10.45 -22.22 -32.10
C ILE A 9 -9.38 -21.69 -31.13
N PHE A 10 -8.13 -22.17 -31.23
CA PHE A 10 -7.05 -21.75 -30.33
C PHE A 10 -6.58 -20.30 -30.57
N VAL A 11 -6.71 -19.81 -31.81
CA VAL A 11 -6.32 -18.43 -32.18
C VAL A 11 -7.32 -17.39 -31.66
N CYS A 12 -8.61 -17.72 -31.57
CA CYS A 12 -9.64 -16.78 -31.09
C CYS A 12 -9.61 -16.53 -29.58
N ILE A 13 -9.01 -17.42 -28.78
CA ILE A 13 -8.99 -17.29 -27.31
C ILE A 13 -7.87 -16.34 -26.84
N GLY A 14 -6.80 -16.19 -27.63
CA GLY A 14 -5.64 -15.38 -27.26
C GLY A 14 -5.86 -13.86 -27.25
N THR A 15 -6.89 -13.35 -27.94
CA THR A 15 -7.13 -11.90 -28.09
C THR A 15 -8.04 -11.29 -27.01
N LEU A 16 -8.67 -12.11 -26.16
CA LEU A 16 -9.54 -11.64 -25.07
C LEU A 16 -8.82 -11.37 -23.75
N ALA A 17 -7.50 -11.62 -23.68
CA ALA A 17 -6.71 -11.35 -22.50
C ALA A 17 -6.32 -9.85 -22.41
N TYR A 18 -7.26 -8.99 -22.03
CA TYR A 18 -6.92 -7.66 -21.54
C TYR A 18 -6.25 -7.78 -20.18
N ALA A 19 -4.92 -7.81 -20.15
CA ALA A 19 -4.17 -7.63 -18.91
C ALA A 19 -4.45 -6.21 -18.38
N GLN A 20 -5.33 -6.08 -17.39
CA GLN A 20 -5.50 -4.83 -16.66
C GLN A 20 -4.19 -4.52 -15.93
N SER A 21 -3.41 -3.60 -16.48
CA SER A 21 -2.17 -3.15 -15.85
C SER A 21 -2.52 -2.36 -14.60
N TYR A 22 -2.54 -3.06 -13.46
CA TYR A 22 -2.82 -2.48 -12.13
C TYR A 22 -1.91 -1.29 -11.78
N ARG A 23 -0.72 -1.25 -12.41
CA ARG A 23 0.23 -0.13 -12.34
C ARG A 23 -0.29 1.15 -12.99
N LYS A 24 -1.14 1.05 -14.02
CA LYS A 24 -1.70 2.21 -14.71
C LYS A 24 -2.67 2.98 -13.81
N ASP A 25 -3.39 2.27 -12.95
CA ASP A 25 -4.54 2.81 -12.23
C ASP A 25 -4.28 3.08 -10.74
N SER A 26 -3.11 2.73 -10.22
CA SER A 26 -2.73 2.95 -8.81
C SER A 26 -1.44 3.75 -8.64
N LEU A 27 -1.40 4.52 -7.55
CA LEU A 27 -0.22 5.20 -7.04
C LEU A 27 0.40 4.35 -5.93
N GLN A 28 1.72 4.41 -5.81
CA GLN A 28 2.47 3.75 -4.73
C GLN A 28 3.24 4.82 -3.96
N ILE A 29 2.82 5.04 -2.72
CA ILE A 29 3.39 6.06 -1.83
C ILE A 29 4.28 5.37 -0.81
N LYS A 30 5.54 5.76 -0.76
CA LYS A 30 6.50 5.24 0.22
C LYS A 30 6.38 6.05 1.51
N VAL A 31 6.37 5.37 2.65
CA VAL A 31 6.30 5.99 3.97
C VAL A 31 7.31 5.33 4.90
N TYR A 32 8.02 6.14 5.67
CA TYR A 32 8.88 5.67 6.75
C TYR A 32 8.19 5.82 8.10
N THR A 33 8.24 4.75 8.87
CA THR A 33 7.76 4.70 10.24
C THR A 33 8.85 4.16 11.15
N VAL A 34 8.75 4.48 12.43
CA VAL A 34 9.66 4.02 13.48
C VAL A 34 8.85 3.45 14.61
N ILE A 35 9.27 2.29 15.11
CA ILE A 35 8.75 1.67 16.33
C ILE A 35 9.87 1.70 17.37
N ASN A 36 9.59 2.28 18.54
CA ASN A 36 10.51 2.23 19.67
C ASN A 36 10.17 1.03 20.55
N TYR A 37 11.15 0.19 20.86
CA TYR A 37 11.01 -0.98 21.72
C TYR A 37 11.77 -0.80 23.02
N GLN A 38 11.16 -1.27 24.10
CA GLN A 38 11.80 -1.46 25.40
C GLN A 38 11.47 -2.87 25.90
N GLY A 39 12.48 -3.70 26.15
CA GLY A 39 12.28 -5.10 26.55
C GLY A 39 11.40 -5.91 25.58
N SER A 40 11.57 -5.72 24.26
CA SER A 40 10.74 -6.31 23.20
C SER A 40 9.27 -5.90 23.19
N HIS A 41 8.90 -4.88 23.96
CA HIS A 41 7.56 -4.29 23.97
C HIS A 41 7.56 -2.97 23.20
N PRO A 42 6.67 -2.80 22.20
CA PRO A 42 6.57 -1.56 21.44
C PRO A 42 5.98 -0.45 22.32
N GLN A 43 6.71 0.65 22.47
CA GLN A 43 6.34 1.80 23.29
C GLN A 43 5.63 2.88 22.47
N LYS A 44 6.18 3.18 21.29
CA LYS A 44 5.69 4.27 20.43
C LYS A 44 5.90 3.93 18.97
N ILE A 45 4.96 4.40 18.14
CA ILE A 45 5.05 4.35 16.69
C ILE A 45 4.96 5.77 16.15
N ASP A 46 5.95 6.18 15.37
CA ASP A 46 6.03 7.49 14.72
C ASP A 46 6.08 7.34 13.19
N VAL A 47 5.36 8.21 12.47
CA VAL A 47 5.49 8.33 11.01
C VAL A 47 6.46 9.46 10.71
N THR A 48 7.67 9.11 10.26
CA THR A 48 8.77 10.07 10.14
C THR A 48 8.84 10.75 8.79
N LYS A 49 8.41 10.08 7.71
CA LYS A 49 8.43 10.68 6.37
C LYS A 49 7.40 10.06 5.44
N VAL A 50 6.60 10.89 4.79
CA VAL A 50 5.75 10.51 3.66
C VAL A 50 6.42 11.02 2.38
N PHE A 51 6.70 10.13 1.43
CA PHE A 51 7.28 10.49 0.13
C PHE A 51 6.15 10.75 -0.87
N CYS A 52 5.55 11.94 -0.78
CA CYS A 52 4.51 12.40 -1.69
C CYS A 52 4.59 13.92 -1.87
N ASP A 53 5.36 14.36 -2.85
CA ASP A 53 5.62 15.80 -3.08
C ASP A 53 4.43 16.49 -3.76
N TYR A 54 3.45 15.72 -4.23
CA TYR A 54 2.23 16.20 -4.88
C TYR A 54 1.00 16.10 -3.97
N CYS A 55 1.17 15.69 -2.71
CA CYS A 55 0.07 15.57 -1.76
C CYS A 55 -0.18 16.90 -1.03
N ASN A 56 -1.45 17.22 -0.76
CA ASN A 56 -1.78 18.28 0.21
C ASN A 56 -1.77 17.75 1.65
N GLU A 57 -1.93 18.65 2.63
CA GLU A 57 -1.85 18.31 4.05
C GLU A 57 -2.87 17.24 4.48
N GLN A 58 -4.12 17.33 4.00
CA GLN A 58 -5.17 16.36 4.34
C GLN A 58 -4.84 14.96 3.81
N GLN A 59 -4.40 14.88 2.55
CA GLN A 59 -3.93 13.63 1.95
C GLN A 59 -2.76 13.04 2.73
N ILE A 60 -1.79 13.88 3.13
CA ILE A 60 -0.65 13.46 3.95
C ILE A 60 -1.13 12.87 5.28
N GLU A 61 -2.09 13.49 5.96
CA GLU A 61 -2.61 12.99 7.24
C GLU A 61 -3.32 11.63 7.10
N VAL A 62 -4.13 11.45 6.06
CA VAL A 62 -4.76 10.14 5.78
C VAL A 62 -3.69 9.07 5.52
N ILE A 63 -2.66 9.41 4.74
CA ILE A 63 -1.55 8.50 4.45
C ILE A 63 -0.77 8.15 5.73
N LYS A 64 -0.49 9.14 6.60
CA LYS A 64 0.16 8.93 7.90
C LYS A 64 -0.67 7.99 8.78
N LYS A 65 -1.97 8.23 8.92
CA LYS A 65 -2.87 7.38 9.72
C LYS A 65 -2.85 5.93 9.23
N ARG A 66 -2.90 5.75 7.91
CA ARG A 66 -2.80 4.41 7.31
C ARG A 66 -1.45 3.75 7.54
N ALA A 67 -0.35 4.48 7.36
CA ALA A 67 1.00 3.98 7.62
C ALA A 67 1.20 3.59 9.08
N TRP A 68 0.68 4.40 10.00
CA TRP A 68 0.69 4.12 11.43
C TRP A 68 -0.08 2.82 11.73
N SER A 69 -1.29 2.66 11.21
CA SER A 69 -2.09 1.44 11.39
C SER A 69 -1.36 0.20 10.87
N MET A 70 -0.80 0.27 9.66
CA MET A 70 -0.03 -0.84 9.09
C MET A 70 1.21 -1.19 9.93
N THR A 71 1.88 -0.18 10.48
CA THR A 71 3.03 -0.36 11.37
C THR A 71 2.60 -0.99 12.70
N TYR A 72 1.46 -0.56 13.23
CA TYR A 72 0.88 -1.11 14.44
C TYR A 72 0.61 -2.60 14.28
N ASP A 73 0.02 -3.03 13.17
CA ASP A 73 -0.23 -4.46 12.91
C ASP A 73 1.06 -5.29 12.80
N GLN A 74 2.16 -4.68 12.35
CA GLN A 74 3.45 -5.36 12.19
C GLN A 74 4.34 -5.37 13.44
N ARG A 75 3.95 -4.68 14.52
CA ARG A 75 4.82 -4.44 15.69
C ARG A 75 5.25 -5.69 16.45
N TYR A 76 4.55 -6.82 16.28
CA TYR A 76 4.90 -8.09 16.91
C TYR A 76 5.39 -9.14 15.91
N ALA A 77 5.55 -8.76 14.63
CA ALA A 77 6.12 -9.65 13.63
C ALA A 77 7.58 -9.97 14.01
N PRO A 78 8.02 -11.25 13.94
CA PRO A 78 9.36 -11.66 14.36
C PRO A 78 10.49 -10.86 13.69
N GLU A 79 10.30 -10.45 12.43
CA GLU A 79 11.26 -9.66 11.65
C GLU A 79 11.37 -8.18 12.06
N ASN A 80 10.43 -7.70 12.87
CA ASN A 80 10.35 -6.31 13.33
C ASN A 80 10.54 -6.17 14.84
N ARG A 81 10.34 -7.24 15.59
CA ARG A 81 10.53 -7.26 17.03
C ARG A 81 12.02 -7.28 17.37
N ILE A 82 12.46 -6.27 18.09
CA ILE A 82 13.82 -6.15 18.63
C ILE A 82 13.75 -5.97 20.15
N GLU A 83 14.83 -6.29 20.85
CA GLU A 83 14.86 -6.21 22.32
C GLU A 83 14.79 -4.77 22.82
N GLU A 84 15.55 -3.86 22.24
CA GLU A 84 15.64 -2.47 22.67
C GLU A 84 15.94 -1.57 21.46
N GLY A 85 15.42 -0.34 21.47
CA GLY A 85 15.77 0.71 20.50
C GLY A 85 14.78 0.91 19.36
N GLU A 86 15.24 1.52 18.27
CA GLU A 86 14.40 1.93 17.14
C GLU A 86 14.38 0.90 16.00
N ARG A 87 13.20 0.42 15.64
CA ARG A 87 12.97 -0.32 14.38
C ARG A 87 12.36 0.59 13.33
N ARG A 88 13.06 0.78 12.20
CA ARG A 88 12.57 1.57 11.07
C ARG A 88 11.91 0.68 10.03
N LEU A 89 10.70 1.04 9.59
CA LEU A 89 9.97 0.32 8.55
C LEU A 89 9.74 1.21 7.34
N ALA A 90 9.91 0.61 6.16
CA ALA A 90 9.58 1.22 4.88
C ALA A 90 8.29 0.59 4.35
N LEU A 91 7.21 1.34 4.40
CA LEU A 91 5.90 0.91 3.92
C LEU A 91 5.63 1.46 2.52
N PHE A 92 4.91 0.67 1.73
CA PHE A 92 4.37 1.10 0.45
C PHE A 92 2.85 1.04 0.48
N ILE A 93 2.23 2.21 0.56
CA ILE A 93 0.78 2.34 0.50
C ILE A 93 0.37 2.44 -0.96
N ARG A 94 -0.44 1.48 -1.42
CA ARG A 94 -1.04 1.50 -2.76
C ARG A 94 -2.46 2.04 -2.69
N ILE A 95 -2.77 3.03 -3.53
CA ILE A 95 -4.08 3.69 -3.60
C ILE A 95 -4.45 3.82 -5.08
N ALA A 96 -5.70 3.54 -5.46
CA ALA A 96 -6.15 3.80 -6.81
C ALA A 96 -6.16 5.31 -7.09
N LYS A 97 -5.75 5.75 -8.28
CA LYS A 97 -5.70 7.18 -8.65
C LYS A 97 -7.03 7.89 -8.43
N LYS A 98 -8.13 7.20 -8.77
CA LYS A 98 -9.52 7.67 -8.59
C LYS A 98 -9.92 7.88 -7.12
N ASP A 99 -9.31 7.13 -6.21
CA ASP A 99 -9.62 7.19 -4.78
C ASP A 99 -8.66 8.17 -4.11
N PHE A 100 -7.41 8.24 -4.58
CA PHE A 100 -6.45 9.26 -4.18
C PHE A 100 -6.97 10.68 -4.44
N SER A 101 -7.56 10.94 -5.61
CA SER A 101 -8.16 12.24 -5.93
C SER A 101 -9.37 12.62 -5.05
N LYS A 102 -9.94 11.66 -4.31
CA LYS A 102 -11.08 11.89 -3.41
C LYS A 102 -10.66 12.15 -1.97
N LEU A 103 -9.40 11.92 -1.63
CA LEU A 103 -8.86 12.15 -0.30
C LEU A 103 -8.91 13.63 0.13
N ASP A 104 -9.10 14.55 -0.81
CA ASP A 104 -9.26 16.00 -0.57
C ASP A 104 -10.60 16.39 0.07
N ASN A 105 -11.57 15.48 0.14
CA ASN A 105 -12.94 15.80 0.53
C ASN A 105 -13.47 14.95 1.69
N GLU A 106 -12.64 14.11 2.33
CA GLU A 106 -13.09 13.12 3.32
C GLU A 106 -12.74 13.50 4.77
N GLU A 107 -13.38 14.56 5.27
CA GLU A 107 -13.60 14.75 6.72
C GLU A 107 -14.81 13.92 7.23
N GLY A 108 -15.49 13.14 6.38
CA GLY A 108 -16.87 12.73 6.64
C GLY A 108 -17.26 11.26 6.48
N ARG A 109 -16.33 10.28 6.47
CA ARG A 109 -16.75 8.87 6.34
C ARG A 109 -15.88 7.85 7.08
N SER A 110 -15.83 7.95 8.40
CA SER A 110 -15.73 6.75 9.23
C SER A 110 -17.15 6.22 9.45
N ARG A 111 -17.53 5.17 8.71
CA ARG A 111 -18.59 4.23 9.07
C ARG A 111 -18.01 2.82 8.96
#